data_AF-A0A3B8XQQ0-F1
#
_entry.id   AF-A0A3B8XQQ0-F1
#
_cell.length_a   1.000
_cell.length_b   1.000
_cell.length_c   1.000
_cell.angle_alpha   90.00
_cell.angle_beta   90.00
_cell.angle_gamma   90.00
#
_symmetry.space_group_name_H-M   'P 1'
#
loop_
_entity.id
_entity.type
_entity.pdbx_description
1 polymer ?
#
loop_
_entity_poly.entity_id
_entity_poly.type
_entity_poly.pdbx_seq_one_letter_code
_entity_poly.pdbx_strand_id
1 'polypeptide(L)'
;CSFAGVAAEALIDALARTDNPRERARQYHARLARELRPHYDDMVKQDLAATRRAKNALDPDYKPRFKARVIKSFAEDAIMPAIRGDLDLMRAFMRSFHMVDAPNAWLRDPRNMAKILSTWARGKKRNAGLYPPKLGPGREEMYRSLSISADAGREHARSARRPQ
;
A
#
# COMPACT_ATOMS: atom_id res chain seq x y z
N CYS A 1 -5.70 2.75 -13.20
CA CYS A 1 -5.36 3.72 -14.26
C CYS A 1 -3.95 3.51 -14.81
N SER A 2 -2.88 3.59 -14.00
CA SER A 2 -1.49 3.43 -14.50
C SER A 2 -1.24 2.09 -15.21
N PHE A 3 -1.73 0.97 -14.68
CA PHE A 3 -1.65 -0.36 -15.34
C PHE A 3 -2.23 -0.35 -16.76
N ALA A 4 -3.39 0.29 -16.93
CA ALA A 4 -4.05 0.37 -18.23
C ALA A 4 -3.24 1.22 -19.21
N GLY A 5 -2.64 2.33 -18.75
CA GLY A 5 -1.76 3.16 -19.56
C GLY A 5 -0.53 2.41 -20.06
N VAL A 6 0.18 1.71 -19.16
CA VAL A 6 1.36 0.90 -19.52
C VAL A 6 0.98 -0.27 -20.44
N ALA A 7 -0.16 -0.93 -20.19
CA ALA A 7 -0.65 -2.00 -21.05
C ALA A 7 -1.02 -1.51 -22.45
N ALA A 8 -1.67 -0.34 -22.57
CA ALA A 8 -2.02 0.25 -23.86
C ALA A 8 -0.76 0.57 -24.68
N GLU A 9 0.24 1.19 -24.07
CA GLU A 9 1.55 1.45 -24.68
C GLU A 9 2.24 0.15 -25.13
N ALA A 10 2.23 -0.88 -24.29
CA ALA A 10 2.81 -2.19 -24.64
C ALA A 10 2.11 -2.84 -25.83
N LEU A 11 0.79 -2.64 -25.97
CA LEU A 11 0.03 -3.14 -27.10
C LEU A 11 0.36 -2.38 -28.38
N ILE A 12 0.42 -1.04 -28.32
CA ILE A 12 0.78 -0.18 -29.46
C ILE A 12 2.15 -0.58 -30.01
N ASP A 13 3.14 -0.72 -29.15
CA ASP A 13 4.50 -1.15 -29.52
C ASP A 13 4.52 -2.53 -30.20
N ALA A 14 3.77 -3.49 -29.66
CA ALA A 14 3.72 -4.84 -30.24
C ALA A 14 3.07 -4.82 -31.63
N LEU A 15 2.01 -4.04 -31.81
CA LEU A 15 1.32 -3.89 -33.10
C LEU A 15 2.22 -3.25 -34.16
N ALA A 16 3.02 -2.25 -33.78
CA ALA A 16 3.91 -1.52 -34.69
C ALA A 16 5.15 -2.30 -35.14
N ARG A 17 5.60 -3.31 -34.38
CA ARG A 17 6.85 -4.04 -34.64
C ARG A 17 6.73 -5.16 -35.66
N THR A 18 5.57 -5.78 -35.77
CA THR A 18 5.36 -6.96 -36.64
C THR A 18 3.88 -7.16 -36.92
N ASP A 19 3.55 -7.71 -38.08
CA ASP A 19 2.18 -8.13 -38.43
C ASP A 19 1.84 -9.56 -38.02
N ASN A 20 2.83 -10.35 -37.59
CA ASN A 20 2.57 -11.72 -37.14
C ASN A 20 1.83 -11.72 -35.79
N PRO A 21 0.57 -12.23 -35.72
CA PRO A 21 -0.24 -12.17 -34.51
C PRO A 21 0.35 -12.97 -33.34
N ARG A 22 1.05 -14.08 -33.61
CA ARG A 22 1.70 -14.87 -32.57
C ARG A 22 2.87 -14.12 -31.95
N GLU A 23 3.64 -13.42 -32.78
CA GLU A 23 4.78 -12.64 -32.30
C GLU A 23 4.34 -11.40 -31.53
N ARG A 24 3.27 -10.72 -31.99
CA ARG A 24 2.60 -9.64 -31.24
C ARG A 24 2.23 -10.08 -29.82
N ALA A 25 1.54 -11.23 -29.70
CA ALA A 25 1.11 -11.75 -28.41
C ALA A 25 2.30 -12.07 -27.49
N ARG A 26 3.37 -12.67 -28.02
CA ARG A 26 4.59 -12.95 -27.24
C ARG A 26 5.25 -11.69 -26.73
N GLN A 27 5.43 -10.69 -27.58
CA GLN A 27 6.08 -9.42 -27.21
C GLN A 27 5.26 -8.64 -26.20
N TYR A 28 3.95 -8.53 -26.42
CA TYR A 28 3.04 -7.89 -25.49
C TYR A 28 3.09 -8.55 -24.11
N HIS A 29 2.94 -9.87 -24.06
CA HIS A 29 3.01 -10.62 -22.81
C HIS A 29 4.35 -10.44 -22.08
N ALA A 30 5.47 -10.52 -22.81
CA ALA A 30 6.79 -10.33 -22.23
C ALA A 30 6.96 -8.92 -21.64
N ARG A 31 6.43 -7.88 -22.31
CA ARG A 31 6.46 -6.50 -21.81
C ARG A 31 5.61 -6.35 -20.55
N LEU A 32 4.39 -6.90 -20.51
CA LEU A 32 3.56 -6.88 -19.30
C LEU A 32 4.21 -7.64 -18.15
N ALA A 33 4.80 -8.81 -18.42
CA ALA A 33 5.48 -9.61 -17.40
C ALA A 33 6.68 -8.87 -16.79
N ARG A 34 7.38 -8.05 -17.58
CA ARG A 34 8.49 -7.23 -17.09
C ARG A 34 8.02 -5.98 -16.34
N GLU A 35 7.03 -5.26 -16.88
CA GLU A 35 6.68 -3.91 -16.41
C GLU A 35 5.53 -3.91 -15.39
N LEU A 36 4.52 -4.78 -15.53
CA LEU A 36 3.35 -4.79 -14.65
C LEU A 36 3.46 -5.81 -13.52
N ARG A 37 4.00 -7.00 -13.81
CA ARG A 37 3.98 -8.12 -12.85
C ARG A 37 4.61 -7.77 -11.50
N PRO A 38 5.77 -7.07 -11.41
CA PRO A 38 6.36 -6.73 -10.12
C PRO A 38 5.43 -5.87 -9.25
N HIS A 39 4.70 -4.93 -9.85
CA HIS A 39 3.74 -4.08 -9.14
C HIS A 39 2.51 -4.88 -8.71
N TYR A 40 2.02 -5.78 -9.57
CA TYR A 40 0.89 -6.64 -9.24
C TYR A 40 1.20 -7.54 -8.04
N ASP A 41 2.36 -8.19 -8.04
CA ASP A 41 2.76 -9.06 -6.95
C ASP A 41 2.94 -8.30 -5.62
N ASP A 42 3.42 -7.05 -5.68
CA ASP A 42 3.51 -6.18 -4.50
C ASP A 42 2.11 -5.81 -3.98
N MET A 43 1.19 -5.40 -4.87
CA MET A 43 -0.20 -5.09 -4.51
C MET A 43 -0.91 -6.29 -3.88
N VAL A 44 -0.74 -7.49 -4.43
CA VAL A 44 -1.31 -8.72 -3.83
C VAL A 44 -0.79 -8.94 -2.40
N LYS A 45 0.51 -8.74 -2.17
CA LYS A 45 1.10 -8.86 -0.82
C LYS A 45 0.55 -7.79 0.12
N GLN A 46 0.41 -6.55 -0.34
CA GLN A 46 -0.14 -5.44 0.44
C GLN A 46 -1.60 -5.69 0.81
N ASP A 47 -2.41 -6.18 -0.13
CA ASP A 47 -3.83 -6.49 0.07
C ASP A 47 -4.04 -7.66 1.04
N LEU A 48 -3.25 -8.73 0.88
CA LEU A 48 -3.25 -9.84 1.85
C LEU A 48 -2.87 -9.36 3.25
N ALA A 49 -1.89 -8.47 3.37
CA ALA A 49 -1.51 -7.89 4.66
C ALA A 49 -2.61 -6.98 5.22
N ALA A 50 -3.30 -6.20 4.38
CA ALA A 50 -4.43 -5.35 4.79
C ALA A 50 -5.61 -6.20 5.29
N THR A 51 -5.96 -7.26 4.56
CA THR A 51 -6.99 -8.22 4.95
C THR A 51 -6.68 -8.86 6.30
N ARG A 52 -5.42 -9.29 6.52
CA ARG A 52 -4.99 -9.83 7.82
C ARG A 52 -5.12 -8.79 8.94
N ARG A 53 -4.68 -7.55 8.70
CA ARG A 53 -4.81 -6.45 9.68
C ARG A 53 -6.28 -6.14 10.00
N ALA A 54 -7.16 -6.13 9.00
CA ALA A 54 -8.59 -5.90 9.19
C ALA A 54 -9.24 -7.01 10.03
N LYS A 55 -8.89 -8.28 9.76
CA LYS A 55 -9.35 -9.42 10.57
C LYS A 55 -8.89 -9.31 12.02
N ASN A 56 -7.61 -8.98 12.23
CA ASN A 56 -7.03 -8.81 13.57
C ASN A 56 -7.65 -7.63 14.33
N ALA A 57 -8.06 -6.56 13.63
CA ALA A 57 -8.71 -5.41 14.25
C ALA A 57 -10.16 -5.69 14.70
N LEU A 58 -10.77 -6.77 14.21
CA LEU A 58 -12.10 -7.24 14.61
C LEU A 58 -12.06 -8.28 15.73
N ASP A 59 -10.88 -8.81 16.05
CA ASP A 59 -10.67 -9.84 17.06
C ASP A 59 -10.29 -9.19 18.41
N PRO A 60 -11.15 -9.26 19.44
CA PRO A 60 -10.89 -8.63 20.74
C PRO A 60 -9.74 -9.27 21.52
N ASP A 61 -9.43 -10.54 21.24
CA ASP A 61 -8.37 -11.29 21.93
C ASP A 61 -7.02 -11.16 21.21
N TYR A 62 -7.01 -10.58 20.01
CA TYR A 62 -5.79 -10.42 19.23
C TYR A 62 -4.82 -9.43 19.87
N LYS A 63 -3.67 -9.95 20.31
CA LYS A 63 -2.55 -9.15 20.80
C LYS A 63 -1.38 -9.20 19.82
N PRO A 64 -0.99 -8.07 19.18
CA PRO A 64 0.13 -8.07 18.25
C PRO A 64 1.45 -8.38 18.97
N ARG A 65 2.22 -9.30 18.39
CA ARG A 65 3.58 -9.63 18.86
C ARG A 65 4.46 -8.37 18.84
N PHE A 66 5.50 -8.32 19.68
CA PHE A 66 6.42 -7.17 19.77
C PHE A 66 6.97 -6.75 18.39
N LYS A 67 7.44 -7.71 17.58
CA LYS A 67 7.93 -7.45 16.21
C LYS A 67 6.87 -6.77 15.32
N ALA A 68 5.60 -7.19 15.41
CA ALA A 68 4.52 -6.60 14.64
C ALA A 68 4.22 -5.15 15.07
N ARG A 69 4.33 -4.86 16.39
CA ARG A 69 4.21 -3.50 16.92
C ARG A 69 5.34 -2.59 16.42
N VAL A 70 6.57 -3.09 16.38
CA VAL A 70 7.72 -2.33 15.86
C VAL A 70 7.56 -2.02 14.38
N ILE A 71 7.18 -3.01 13.56
CA ILE A 71 6.94 -2.79 12.12
C ILE A 71 5.82 -1.78 11.89
N LYS A 72 4.71 -1.89 12.64
CA LYS A 72 3.60 -0.93 12.57
C LYS A 72 4.07 0.48 12.91
N SER A 73 4.79 0.64 14.02
CA SER A 73 5.38 1.91 14.45
C SER A 73 6.31 2.47 13.38
N PHE A 74 7.20 1.65 12.79
CA PHE A 74 8.08 2.11 11.72
C PHE A 74 7.27 2.60 10.49
N ALA A 75 6.24 1.88 10.06
CA ALA A 75 5.42 2.32 8.94
C ALA A 75 4.64 3.62 9.23
N GLU A 76 3.97 3.71 10.38
CA GLU A 76 3.08 4.83 10.73
C GLU A 76 3.83 6.05 11.28
N ASP A 77 4.93 5.84 12.01
CA ASP A 77 5.66 6.88 12.73
C ASP A 77 7.02 7.25 12.08
N ALA A 78 7.52 6.44 11.14
CA ALA A 78 8.74 6.77 10.37
C ALA A 78 8.40 7.12 8.92
N ILE A 79 7.85 6.17 8.16
CA ILE A 79 7.70 6.30 6.71
C ILE A 79 6.72 7.41 6.34
N MET A 80 5.48 7.35 6.84
CA MET A 80 4.44 8.31 6.44
C MET A 80 4.74 9.75 6.87
N PRO A 81 5.25 10.02 8.08
CA PRO A 81 5.69 11.36 8.46
C PRO A 81 6.88 11.85 7.63
N ALA A 82 7.85 10.98 7.30
CA ALA A 82 8.99 11.36 6.47
C ALA A 82 8.54 11.76 5.06
N ILE A 83 7.65 10.99 4.44
CA ILE A 83 7.07 11.32 3.12
C ILE A 83 6.33 12.66 3.16
N ARG A 84 5.57 12.94 4.22
CA ARG A 84 4.87 14.23 4.38
C ARG A 84 5.81 15.41 4.60
N GLY A 85 6.95 15.18 5.26
CA GLY A 85 7.89 16.24 5.65
C GLY A 85 9.00 16.54 4.65
N ASP A 86 9.17 15.72 3.61
CA ASP A 86 10.25 15.87 2.63
C ASP A 86 9.73 15.69 1.20
N LEU A 87 9.79 16.76 0.40
CA LEU A 87 9.27 16.80 -0.96
C LEU A 87 10.01 15.85 -1.91
N ASP A 88 11.32 15.63 -1.71
CA ASP A 88 12.08 14.72 -2.56
C ASP A 88 11.72 13.27 -2.24
N LEU A 89 11.50 12.96 -0.96
CA LEU A 89 11.04 11.65 -0.54
C LEU A 89 9.62 11.37 -1.04
N MET A 90 8.73 12.36 -0.96
CA MET A 90 7.41 12.30 -1.58
C MET A 90 7.53 12.04 -3.09
N ARG A 91 8.37 12.80 -3.80
CA ARG A 91 8.58 12.62 -5.24
C ARG A 91 9.09 11.22 -5.57
N ALA A 92 10.08 10.72 -4.83
CA ALA A 92 10.63 9.38 -5.03
C ALA A 92 9.57 8.28 -4.79
N PHE A 93 8.77 8.43 -3.72
CA PHE A 93 7.63 7.55 -3.46
C PHE A 93 6.61 7.57 -4.61
N MET A 94 6.23 8.76 -5.08
CA MET A 94 5.24 8.93 -6.15
C MET A 94 5.71 8.33 -7.48
N ARG A 95 7.01 8.33 -7.78
CA ARG A 95 7.56 7.66 -8.97
C ARG A 95 7.34 6.15 -8.94
N SER A 96 7.62 5.49 -7.82
CA SER A 96 7.30 4.07 -7.66
C SER A 96 5.79 3.81 -7.62
N PHE A 97 5.01 4.69 -6.99
CA PHE A 97 3.55 4.58 -6.92
C PHE A 97 2.90 4.66 -8.31
N HIS A 98 3.40 5.55 -9.17
CA HIS A 98 2.92 5.72 -10.54
C HIS A 98 3.64 4.83 -11.56
N MET A 99 4.43 3.84 -11.12
CA MET A 99 5.10 2.87 -11.99
C MET A 99 6.11 3.48 -12.96
N VAL A 100 6.66 4.65 -12.60
CA VAL A 100 7.80 5.26 -13.32
C VAL A 100 9.09 4.51 -12.96
N ASP A 101 9.21 4.11 -11.68
CA ASP A 101 10.28 3.27 -11.18
C ASP A 101 9.72 1.94 -10.65
N ALA A 102 10.59 0.94 -10.52
CA ALA A 102 10.24 -0.36 -9.95
C ALA A 102 9.59 -0.21 -8.55
N PRO A 103 8.71 -1.16 -8.14
CA PRO A 103 8.03 -1.09 -6.86
C PRO A 103 9.06 -1.07 -5.73
N ASN A 104 8.83 -0.18 -4.76
CA ASN A 104 9.68 -0.02 -3.57
C ASN A 104 11.15 0.33 -3.87
N ALA A 105 11.51 0.72 -5.10
CA ALA A 105 12.89 1.09 -5.45
C ALA A 105 13.39 2.27 -4.60
N TRP A 106 12.51 3.25 -4.35
CA TRP A 106 12.81 4.41 -3.52
C TRP A 106 13.25 4.06 -2.08
N LEU A 107 12.78 2.93 -1.52
CA LEU A 107 13.18 2.47 -0.18
C LEU A 107 14.60 1.87 -0.14
N ARG A 108 15.12 1.47 -1.30
CA ARG A 108 16.49 0.92 -1.43
C ARG A 108 17.54 2.01 -1.56
N ASP A 109 17.14 3.26 -1.81
CA ASP A 109 18.06 4.40 -1.84
C ASP A 109 18.51 4.72 -0.41
N PRO A 110 19.81 4.66 -0.10
CA PRO A 110 20.32 4.93 1.25
C PRO A 110 20.03 6.36 1.71
N ARG A 111 19.91 7.32 0.80
CA ARG A 111 19.58 8.73 1.13
C ARG A 111 18.14 8.83 1.61
N ASN A 112 17.22 8.14 0.95
CA ASN A 112 15.81 8.07 1.36
C ASN A 112 15.68 7.37 2.71
N MET A 113 16.41 6.27 2.91
CA MET A 113 16.42 5.58 4.20
C MET A 113 16.97 6.46 5.33
N ALA A 114 18.05 7.22 5.08
CA ALA A 114 18.59 8.17 6.05
C ALA A 114 17.56 9.24 6.45
N LYS A 115 16.79 9.77 5.49
CA LYS A 115 15.69 10.73 5.76
C LYS A 115 14.58 10.13 6.61
N ILE A 116 14.18 8.88 6.33
CA ILE A 116 13.17 8.15 7.11
C ILE A 116 13.65 7.94 8.55
N LEU A 117 14.87 7.44 8.72
CA LEU A 117 15.45 7.16 10.04
C LEU A 117 15.68 8.45 10.84
N SER A 118 16.17 9.50 10.19
CA SER A 118 16.27 10.85 10.77
C SER A 118 14.92 11.35 11.27
N THR A 119 13.87 11.20 10.46
CA THR A 119 12.51 11.56 10.85
C THR A 119 12.05 10.76 12.06
N TRP A 120 12.24 9.45 12.05
CA TRP A 120 11.84 8.59 13.16
C TRP A 120 12.56 8.95 14.47
N ALA A 121 13.86 9.21 14.40
CA ALA A 121 14.70 9.57 15.54
C ALA A 121 14.28 10.87 16.23
N ARG A 122 13.65 11.82 15.52
CA ARG A 122 13.08 13.04 16.11
C ARG A 122 11.93 12.76 17.08
N GLY A 123 11.26 11.62 16.94
CA GLY A 123 10.16 11.18 17.79
C GLY A 123 8.82 11.89 17.52
N LYS A 124 7.74 11.31 18.07
CA LYS A 124 6.35 11.71 17.76
C LYS A 124 6.06 13.18 18.04
N LYS A 125 6.57 13.72 19.15
CA LYS A 125 6.31 15.11 19.57
C LYS A 125 6.81 16.12 18.53
N ARG A 126 8.04 15.93 18.03
CA ARG A 126 8.64 16.83 17.02
C ARG A 126 8.06 16.62 15.64
N ASN A 127 7.50 15.44 15.37
CA ASN A 127 6.84 15.11 14.10
C ASN A 127 5.33 15.38 14.13
N ALA A 128 4.76 15.96 15.19
CA ALA A 128 3.32 16.10 15.37
C ALA A 128 2.62 16.73 14.15
N GLY A 129 3.20 17.77 13.56
CA GLY A 129 2.67 18.44 12.35
C GLY A 129 2.77 17.62 11.06
N LEU A 130 3.46 16.48 11.07
CA LEU A 130 3.60 15.57 9.92
C LEU A 130 2.60 14.42 9.97
N TYR A 131 1.85 14.26 11.07
CA TYR A 131 0.79 13.27 11.14
C TYR A 131 -0.46 13.78 10.42
N PRO A 132 -1.21 12.89 9.74
CA PRO A 132 -2.47 13.28 9.14
C PRO A 132 -3.43 13.82 10.22
N PRO A 133 -4.21 14.87 9.92
CA PRO A 133 -5.27 15.31 10.83
C PRO A 133 -6.30 14.20 11.02
N LYS A 134 -7.04 14.23 12.13
CA LYS A 134 -8.19 13.33 12.34
C LYS A 134 -9.25 13.66 11.27
N LEU A 135 -9.33 12.84 10.23
CA LEU A 135 -10.22 13.06 9.07
C LEU A 135 -11.70 12.84 9.39
N GLY A 136 -12.03 12.21 10.53
CA GLY A 136 -13.40 11.91 10.90
C GLY A 136 -13.50 11.09 12.19
N PRO A 137 -14.72 10.70 12.58
CA PRO A 137 -14.96 9.91 13.77
C PRO A 137 -14.24 8.56 13.70
N GLY A 138 -13.85 8.02 14.86
CA GLY A 138 -13.37 6.64 14.94
C GLY A 138 -14.48 5.64 14.56
N ARG A 139 -14.15 4.37 14.30
CA ARG A 139 -15.14 3.36 13.90
C ARG A 139 -16.33 3.26 14.85
N GLU A 140 -16.08 3.19 16.16
CA GLU A 140 -17.12 3.10 17.18
C GLU A 140 -17.98 4.37 17.26
N GLU A 141 -17.34 5.53 17.11
CA GLU A 141 -17.99 6.84 17.08
C GLU A 141 -18.90 6.95 15.84
N MET A 142 -18.43 6.48 14.69
CA MET A 142 -19.19 6.38 13.44
C MET A 142 -20.39 5.43 13.59
N TYR A 143 -20.20 4.22 14.13
CA TYR A 143 -21.32 3.28 14.34
C TYR A 143 -22.38 3.85 15.26
N ARG A 144 -21.99 4.49 16.36
CA ARG A 144 -22.91 5.20 17.24
C ARG A 144 -23.70 6.28 16.49
N SER A 145 -23.04 7.07 15.65
CA SER A 145 -23.69 8.14 14.87
C SER A 145 -24.68 7.62 13.82
N LEU A 146 -24.47 6.40 13.32
CA LEU A 146 -25.33 5.75 12.32
C LEU A 146 -26.37 4.82 12.94
N SER A 147 -26.47 4.78 14.29
CA SER A 147 -27.33 3.83 15.02
C SER A 147 -27.06 2.36 14.66
N ILE A 148 -25.81 2.04 14.32
CA ILE A 148 -25.34 0.69 14.03
C ILE A 148 -24.77 0.09 15.33
N SER A 149 -25.04 -1.20 15.58
CA SER A 149 -24.43 -1.92 16.70
C SER A 149 -22.90 -1.85 16.64
N ALA A 150 -22.26 -1.58 17.80
CA ALA A 150 -20.80 -1.65 17.96
C ALA A 150 -20.21 -3.03 17.54
N ASP A 151 -21.05 -4.06 17.60
CA ASP A 151 -20.73 -5.45 17.30
C ASP A 151 -21.01 -5.84 15.85
N ALA A 152 -21.66 -5.00 15.04
CA ALA A 152 -22.10 -5.35 13.69
C ALA A 152 -20.95 -5.88 12.80
N GLY A 153 -19.76 -5.27 12.90
CA GLY A 153 -18.58 -5.74 12.17
C GLY A 153 -18.06 -7.09 12.65
N ARG A 154 -18.23 -7.41 13.94
CA ARG A 154 -17.85 -8.72 14.54
C ARG A 154 -18.85 -9.79 14.14
N GLU A 155 -20.13 -9.49 14.22
CA GLU A 155 -21.22 -10.39 13.83
C GLU A 155 -21.10 -10.81 12.37
N HIS A 156 -20.88 -9.85 11.47
CA HIS A 156 -20.64 -10.12 10.05
C HIS A 156 -19.40 -11.01 9.82
N ALA A 157 -18.31 -10.76 10.56
CA ALA A 157 -17.11 -11.58 10.45
C ALA A 157 -17.31 -13.01 10.98
N ARG A 158 -18.18 -13.20 11.99
CA ARG A 158 -18.55 -14.53 12.52
C ARG A 158 -19.45 -15.28 11.54
N SER A 159 -20.44 -14.63 10.93
CA SER A 159 -21.33 -15.26 9.95
C SER A 159 -20.58 -15.71 8.70
N ALA A 160 -19.60 -14.91 8.23
CA ALA A 160 -18.77 -15.25 7.08
C ALA A 160 -17.76 -16.40 7.33
N ARG A 161 -17.55 -16.82 8.59
CA ARG A 161 -16.66 -17.94 8.95
C ARG A 161 -17.37 -19.28 9.10
N ARG A 162 -18.70 -19.33 9.08
CA ARG A 162 -19.43 -20.60 9.10
C ARG A 162 -19.33 -21.24 7.71
N PRO A 163 -18.75 -22.45 7.57
CA PRO A 163 -18.92 -23.21 6.33
C PRO A 163 -20.41 -23.51 6.13
N GLN A 164 -20.88 -23.42 4.88
CA GLN A 164 -22.11 -24.12 4.47
C GLN A 164 -21.84 -25.62 4.47
#